data_AF-A0A8K0KNJ7-F1
#
_entry.id   AF-A0A8K0KNJ7-F1
#
_cell.length_a   1.000
_cell.length_b   1.000
_cell.length_c   1.000
_cell.angle_alpha   90.00
_cell.angle_beta   90.00
_cell.angle_gamma   90.00
#
_symmetry.space_group_name_H-M   'P 1'
#
loop_
_entity.id
_entity.type
_entity.pdbx_description
1 polymer ?
#
loop_
_entity_poly.entity_id
_entity_poly.type
_entity_poly.pdbx_seq_one_letter_code
_entity_poly.pdbx_strand_id
1 'polypeptide(L)'
;MAAASLALPGFHGEHGHHVDYYAHPQYKFDYGVSDHKTGDMKNQWETRDGDVVKGGYSLHEADGTIRQVEYTADKHNGFNAVVKRIGKAVHPHVVHHHGGHYGGAVGGHYGGASSFANGNNFAYGHHGGHHY
;
A
#
# COMPACT_ATOMS: atom_id res chain seq x y z
N MET A 1 56.25 -39.62 44.29
CA MET A 1 55.02 -39.77 45.09
C MET A 1 54.63 -38.37 45.54
N ALA A 2 53.51 -37.75 45.20
CA ALA A 2 52.37 -38.05 44.36
C ALA A 2 51.88 -36.69 43.80
N ALA A 3 51.37 -36.64 42.57
CA ALA A 3 50.67 -35.47 42.06
C ALA A 3 49.18 -35.81 42.02
N ALA A 4 48.40 -35.19 42.91
CA ALA A 4 46.96 -35.30 42.93
C ALA A 4 46.37 -34.27 41.94
N SER A 5 45.86 -34.76 40.81
CA SER A 5 45.08 -33.97 39.86
C SER A 5 43.69 -33.73 40.45
N LEU A 6 43.42 -32.52 40.93
CA LEU A 6 42.06 -32.11 41.33
C LEU A 6 41.29 -31.73 40.07
N ALA A 7 40.38 -32.59 39.64
CA ALA A 7 39.38 -32.27 38.63
C ALA A 7 38.41 -31.24 39.22
N LEU A 8 38.29 -30.07 38.58
CA LEU A 8 37.27 -29.09 38.91
C LEU A 8 35.90 -29.60 38.43
N PRO A 9 34.83 -29.51 39.24
CA PRO A 9 33.51 -29.94 38.83
C PRO A 9 33.02 -29.11 37.63
N GLY A 10 32.47 -29.82 36.65
CA GLY A 10 31.92 -29.23 35.43
C GLY A 10 30.89 -28.14 35.75
N PHE A 11 31.09 -26.98 35.16
CA PHE A 11 30.04 -25.98 34.99
C PHE A 11 28.90 -26.63 34.19
N HIS A 12 27.85 -27.05 34.88
CA HIS A 12 26.55 -27.27 34.25
C HIS A 12 26.02 -25.87 33.91
N GLY A 13 26.11 -25.51 32.62
CA GLY A 13 25.35 -24.41 32.08
C GLY A 13 23.87 -24.73 32.26
N GLU A 14 23.26 -24.06 33.23
CA GLU A 14 21.83 -23.98 33.41
C GLU A 14 21.22 -23.53 32.08
N HIS A 15 20.58 -24.47 31.38
CA HIS A 15 19.79 -24.17 30.20
C HIS A 15 18.61 -23.31 30.66
N GLY A 16 18.83 -21.99 30.65
CA GLY A 16 17.77 -21.02 30.86
C GLY A 16 16.62 -21.38 29.93
N HIS A 17 15.50 -21.76 30.55
CA HIS A 17 14.25 -21.99 29.84
C HIS A 17 13.88 -20.67 29.17
N HIS A 18 14.21 -20.53 27.88
CA HIS A 18 13.62 -19.53 27.03
C HIS A 18 12.13 -19.83 26.97
N VAL A 19 11.35 -19.12 27.77
CA VAL A 19 9.90 -19.09 27.63
C VAL A 19 9.65 -18.25 26.38
N ASP A 20 9.44 -18.92 25.25
CA ASP A 20 8.99 -18.25 24.03
C ASP A 20 7.58 -17.70 24.29
N TYR A 21 7.51 -16.41 24.61
CA TYR A 21 6.26 -15.70 24.75
C TYR A 21 5.69 -15.43 23.34
N TYR A 22 5.01 -16.44 22.77
CA TYR A 22 4.24 -16.27 21.54
C TYR A 22 2.98 -15.46 21.85
N ALA A 23 3.08 -14.14 21.77
CA ALA A 23 1.93 -13.25 21.85
C ALA A 23 1.17 -13.27 20.53
N HIS A 24 -0.15 -13.46 20.59
CA HIS A 24 -1.06 -13.28 19.45
C HIS A 24 -1.10 -11.79 19.06
N PRO A 25 -0.58 -11.39 17.90
CA PRO A 25 -0.52 -9.97 17.54
C PRO A 25 -1.92 -9.45 17.21
N GLN A 26 -2.36 -8.42 17.94
CA GLN A 26 -3.67 -7.81 17.75
C GLN A 26 -3.58 -6.29 17.92
N TYR A 27 -4.14 -5.55 16.96
CA TYR A 27 -4.27 -4.10 17.06
C TYR A 27 -5.49 -3.60 16.29
N LYS A 28 -5.89 -2.36 16.60
CA LYS A 28 -6.86 -1.59 15.84
C LYS A 28 -6.46 -0.13 15.88
N PHE A 29 -6.54 0.54 14.74
CA PHE A 29 -6.41 1.98 14.66
C PHE A 29 -7.33 2.56 13.59
N ASP A 30 -7.62 3.85 13.71
CA ASP A 30 -8.29 4.67 12.72
C ASP A 30 -7.82 6.12 12.83
N TYR A 31 -7.80 6.82 11.70
CA TYR A 31 -7.52 8.25 11.63
C TYR A 31 -8.17 8.87 10.41
N GLY A 32 -8.41 10.18 10.47
CA GLY A 32 -8.94 10.94 9.34
C GLY A 32 -8.50 12.40 9.35
N VAL A 33 -8.62 13.04 8.19
CA VAL A 33 -8.45 14.49 8.02
C VAL A 33 -9.72 15.03 7.38
N SER A 34 -10.22 16.13 7.93
CA SER A 34 -11.36 16.88 7.40
C SER A 34 -11.01 18.37 7.43
N ASP A 35 -10.28 18.81 6.42
CA ASP A 35 -9.87 20.21 6.27
C ASP A 35 -10.63 20.85 5.09
N HIS A 36 -11.67 21.61 5.41
CA HIS A 36 -12.47 22.31 4.40
C HIS A 36 -11.71 23.47 3.72
N LYS A 37 -10.64 23.99 4.33
CA LYS A 37 -9.86 25.08 3.75
C LYS A 37 -8.98 24.58 2.62
N THR A 38 -8.32 23.44 2.81
CA THR A 38 -7.45 22.83 1.78
C THR A 38 -8.21 21.86 0.88
N GLY A 39 -9.37 21.36 1.32
CA GLY A 39 -10.13 20.31 0.65
C GLY A 39 -9.63 18.90 0.95
N ASP A 40 -8.64 18.73 1.84
CA ASP A 40 -8.15 17.41 2.26
C ASP A 40 -9.22 16.71 3.11
N MET A 41 -9.86 15.71 2.51
CA MET A 41 -10.84 14.85 3.14
C MET A 41 -10.42 13.40 2.93
N LYS A 42 -9.97 12.75 4.00
CA LYS A 42 -9.54 11.36 3.98
C LYS A 42 -9.80 10.65 5.30
N ASN A 43 -9.94 9.33 5.22
CA ASN A 43 -10.10 8.44 6.37
C ASN A 43 -9.35 7.14 6.11
N GLN A 44 -8.80 6.52 7.15
CA GLN A 44 -8.14 5.22 7.12
C GLN A 44 -8.47 4.46 8.41
N TRP A 45 -8.63 3.15 8.29
CA TRP A 45 -8.70 2.26 9.45
C TRP A 45 -7.98 0.94 9.14
N GLU A 46 -7.48 0.29 10.18
CA GLU A 46 -6.93 -1.06 10.09
C GLU A 46 -7.12 -1.82 11.41
N THR A 47 -7.34 -3.12 11.27
CA THR A 47 -7.38 -4.10 12.33
C THR A 47 -6.47 -5.26 11.97
N ARG A 48 -5.74 -5.77 12.95
CA ARG A 48 -5.01 -7.02 12.85
C ARG A 48 -5.48 -7.98 13.92
N ASP A 49 -5.66 -9.22 13.53
CA ASP A 49 -5.97 -10.36 14.37
C ASP A 49 -5.10 -11.54 13.91
N GLY A 50 -3.99 -11.77 14.63
CA GLY A 50 -3.02 -12.79 14.29
C GLY A 50 -2.35 -12.52 12.94
N ASP A 51 -2.57 -13.43 11.99
CA ASP A 51 -2.04 -13.35 10.62
C ASP A 51 -2.99 -12.63 9.65
N VAL A 52 -4.15 -12.18 10.11
CA VAL A 52 -5.16 -11.50 9.28
C VAL A 52 -5.14 -10.00 9.55
N VAL A 53 -4.97 -9.22 8.49
CA VAL A 53 -5.13 -7.76 8.51
C VAL A 53 -6.35 -7.39 7.66
N LYS A 54 -7.18 -6.49 8.17
CA LYS A 54 -8.29 -5.87 7.42
C LYS A 54 -8.24 -4.38 7.61
N GLY A 55 -8.46 -3.63 6.54
CA GLY A 55 -8.52 -2.18 6.65
C GLY A 55 -9.16 -1.56 5.43
N GLY A 56 -9.25 -0.25 5.46
CA GLY A 56 -9.76 0.51 4.35
C GLY A 56 -9.39 1.98 4.44
N TYR A 57 -9.51 2.67 3.30
CA TYR A 57 -9.32 4.10 3.23
C TYR A 57 -10.28 4.77 2.25
N SER A 58 -10.53 6.05 2.47
CA SER A 58 -11.23 6.93 1.55
C SER A 58 -10.41 8.19 1.30
N LEU A 59 -10.33 8.65 0.05
CA LEU A 59 -9.64 9.86 -0.34
C LEU A 59 -10.51 10.64 -1.34
N HIS A 60 -10.77 11.92 -1.05
CA HIS A 60 -11.29 12.86 -2.03
C HIS A 60 -10.16 13.23 -3.01
N GLU A 61 -10.31 12.85 -4.27
CA GLU A 61 -9.33 13.11 -5.31
C GLU A 61 -9.51 14.50 -5.94
N ALA A 62 -8.43 15.02 -6.52
CA ALA A 62 -8.44 16.34 -7.15
C ALA A 62 -9.39 16.45 -8.36
N ASP A 63 -9.76 15.33 -8.99
CA ASP A 63 -10.72 15.28 -10.10
C ASP A 63 -12.18 15.30 -9.64
N GLY A 64 -12.43 15.46 -8.33
CA GLY A 64 -13.75 15.51 -7.71
C GLY A 64 -14.35 14.13 -7.40
N THR A 65 -13.62 13.04 -7.66
CA THR A 65 -14.05 11.69 -7.27
C THR A 65 -13.63 11.34 -5.85
N ILE A 66 -14.24 10.28 -5.29
CA ILE A 66 -13.80 9.66 -4.05
C ILE A 66 -13.25 8.27 -4.39
N ARG A 67 -11.99 8.04 -4.05
CA ARG A 67 -11.41 6.70 -4.06
C ARG A 67 -11.72 6.04 -2.72
N GLN A 68 -12.36 4.89 -2.75
CA GLN A 68 -12.60 4.04 -1.58
C GLN A 68 -11.92 2.69 -1.79
N VAL A 69 -11.13 2.26 -0.82
CA VAL A 69 -10.43 0.99 -0.86
C VAL A 69 -10.74 0.20 0.39
N GLU A 70 -11.11 -1.06 0.21
CA GLU A 70 -11.23 -2.06 1.27
C GLU A 70 -10.20 -3.14 1.00
N TYR A 71 -9.41 -3.53 2.00
CA TYR A 71 -8.34 -4.51 1.83
C TYR A 71 -8.31 -5.55 2.95
N THR A 72 -7.76 -6.71 2.58
CA THR A 72 -7.49 -7.82 3.47
C THR A 72 -6.13 -8.41 3.15
N ALA A 73 -5.38 -8.84 4.16
CA ALA A 73 -4.15 -9.61 3.96
C ALA A 73 -4.11 -10.82 4.89
N ASP A 74 -3.71 -11.97 4.36
CA ASP A 74 -3.46 -13.18 5.14
C ASP A 74 -2.35 -14.04 4.51
N LYS A 75 -1.88 -15.08 5.22
CA LYS A 75 -0.79 -15.96 4.80
C LYS A 75 -1.12 -16.80 3.55
N HIS A 76 -2.39 -17.10 3.30
CA HIS A 76 -2.83 -17.99 2.23
C HIS A 76 -3.12 -17.24 0.93
N ASN A 77 -3.81 -16.10 1.04
CA ASN A 77 -4.30 -15.31 -0.10
C ASN A 77 -3.39 -14.11 -0.41
N GLY A 78 -2.46 -13.77 0.47
CA GLY A 78 -1.67 -12.55 0.36
C GLY A 78 -2.54 -11.30 0.55
N PHE A 79 -2.12 -10.18 -0.03
CA PHE A 79 -2.88 -8.93 -0.01
C PHE A 79 -3.93 -8.90 -1.13
N ASN A 80 -5.15 -8.53 -0.78
CA ASN A 80 -6.25 -8.29 -1.70
C ASN A 80 -6.90 -6.94 -1.38
N ALA A 81 -7.25 -6.17 -2.41
CA ALA A 81 -7.94 -4.91 -2.25
C ALA A 81 -9.04 -4.73 -3.31
N VAL A 82 -10.18 -4.20 -2.87
CA VAL A 82 -11.26 -3.75 -3.75
C VAL A 82 -11.24 -2.24 -3.78
N VAL A 83 -10.98 -1.67 -4.97
CA VAL A 83 -10.94 -0.22 -5.20
C VAL A 83 -12.22 0.21 -5.91
N LYS A 84 -12.90 1.21 -5.35
CA LYS A 84 -14.06 1.87 -5.94
C LYS A 84 -13.73 3.34 -6.17
N ARG A 85 -14.14 3.87 -7.31
CA ARG A 85 -14.12 5.30 -7.58
C ARG A 85 -15.55 5.80 -7.72
N ILE A 86 -15.93 6.70 -6.83
CA ILE A 86 -17.28 7.24 -6.69
C ILE A 86 -17.30 8.66 -7.23
N GLY A 87 -18.28 9.00 -8.06
CA GLY A 87 -18.43 10.32 -8.66
C GLY A 87 -18.01 10.38 -10.13
N LYS A 88 -17.96 11.60 -10.67
CA LYS A 88 -17.57 11.87 -12.07
C LYS A 88 -16.25 12.63 -12.06
N ALA A 89 -15.23 12.03 -12.63
CA ALA A 89 -13.94 12.68 -12.80
C ALA A 89 -14.08 13.85 -13.79
N VAL A 90 -13.63 15.03 -13.36
CA VAL A 90 -13.54 16.21 -14.23
C VAL A 90 -12.06 16.44 -14.52
N HIS A 91 -11.69 16.28 -15.79
CA HIS A 91 -10.34 16.57 -16.27
C HIS A 91 -10.40 17.86 -17.07
N PRO A 92 -9.48 18.82 -16.84
CA PRO A 92 -9.42 20.00 -17.67
C PRO A 92 -9.15 19.56 -19.12
N HIS A 93 -10.06 19.91 -20.03
CA HIS A 93 -9.73 19.86 -21.44
C HIS A 93 -8.67 20.93 -21.70
N VAL A 94 -7.51 20.53 -22.21
CA VAL A 94 -6.53 21.49 -22.70
C VAL A 94 -7.16 22.10 -23.95
N VAL A 95 -7.74 23.30 -23.80
CA VAL A 95 -8.08 24.13 -24.95
C VAL A 95 -6.75 24.49 -25.60
N HIS A 96 -6.39 23.80 -26.67
CA HIS A 96 -5.39 24.35 -27.59
C HIS A 96 -6.03 25.60 -28.20
N HIS A 97 -5.71 26.76 -27.63
CA HIS A 97 -5.94 28.04 -28.28
C HIS A 97 -5.06 28.06 -29.54
N HIS A 98 -5.59 27.54 -30.64
CA HIS A 98 -5.05 27.75 -31.97
C HIS A 98 -5.22 29.24 -32.31
N GLY A 99 -4.28 30.06 -31.83
CA GLY A 99 -4.02 31.37 -32.40
C GLY A 99 -3.61 31.15 -33.85
N GLY A 100 -4.50 31.54 -34.77
CA GLY A 100 -4.29 31.35 -36.21
C GLY A 100 -3.06 32.10 -36.70
N HIS A 101 -2.08 31.35 -37.19
CA HIS A 101 -1.00 31.88 -38.01
C HIS A 101 -0.81 30.98 -39.23
N TYR A 102 -0.82 31.63 -40.38
CA TYR A 102 -0.76 31.13 -41.75
C TYR A 102 0.58 30.43 -42.07
N GLY A 103 0.50 29.28 -42.73
CA GLY A 103 1.55 28.84 -43.66
C GLY A 103 2.11 27.42 -43.46
N GLY A 104 2.00 26.61 -44.51
CA GLY A 104 3.00 25.57 -44.83
C GLY A 104 2.62 24.12 -44.52
N ALA A 105 2.30 23.36 -45.57
CA ALA A 105 2.11 21.92 -45.54
C ALA A 105 3.41 21.15 -45.22
N VAL A 106 3.31 20.01 -44.52
CA VAL A 106 3.76 18.65 -44.95
C VAL A 106 3.52 17.60 -43.84
N GLY A 107 2.95 16.45 -44.23
CA GLY A 107 3.38 15.12 -43.72
C GLY A 107 2.76 14.52 -42.45
N GLY A 108 1.82 13.57 -42.63
CA GLY A 108 2.03 12.19 -42.18
C GLY A 108 1.53 11.69 -40.81
N HIS A 109 0.54 10.80 -40.88
CA HIS A 109 0.47 9.47 -40.22
C HIS A 109 -0.09 9.26 -38.79
N TYR A 110 -0.96 8.23 -38.77
CA TYR A 110 -1.55 7.36 -37.74
C TYR A 110 -2.50 7.93 -36.68
N GLY A 111 -3.71 7.33 -36.67
CA GLY A 111 -4.82 7.67 -35.81
C GLY A 111 -4.65 7.21 -34.37
N GLY A 112 -5.34 7.89 -33.46
CA GLY A 112 -5.44 7.53 -32.05
C GLY A 112 -6.89 7.23 -31.70
N ALA A 113 -7.30 5.97 -31.86
CA ALA A 113 -8.40 5.45 -31.07
C ALA A 113 -7.87 5.25 -29.64
N SER A 114 -8.46 5.90 -28.65
CA SER A 114 -8.25 5.55 -27.25
C SER A 114 -9.59 5.26 -26.59
N SER A 115 -10.12 4.08 -26.95
CA SER A 115 -10.95 3.30 -26.04
C SER A 115 -10.11 2.97 -24.80
N PHE A 116 -10.48 3.47 -23.63
CA PHE A 116 -9.99 2.89 -22.38
C PHE A 116 -11.17 2.30 -21.62
N ALA A 117 -11.33 0.99 -21.85
CA ALA A 117 -12.08 0.09 -21.00
C ALA A 117 -11.66 0.29 -19.54
N ASN A 118 -12.61 0.57 -18.65
CA ASN A 118 -12.33 0.66 -17.22
C ASN A 118 -12.36 -0.74 -16.61
N GLY A 119 -11.32 -1.52 -16.91
CA GLY A 119 -11.04 -2.80 -16.27
C GLY A 119 -9.73 -2.68 -15.52
N ASN A 120 -9.78 -2.37 -14.22
CA ASN A 120 -8.59 -2.17 -13.41
C ASN A 120 -8.67 -2.98 -12.11
N ASN A 121 -8.23 -4.23 -12.21
CA ASN A 121 -7.79 -5.07 -11.11
C ASN A 121 -6.30 -4.75 -10.87
N PHE A 122 -6.01 -3.84 -9.94
CA PHE A 122 -4.62 -3.53 -9.56
C PHE A 122 -4.21 -4.39 -8.37
N ALA A 123 -3.67 -5.57 -8.66
CA ALA A 123 -2.88 -6.34 -7.72
C ALA A 123 -1.49 -5.68 -7.62
N TYR A 124 -1.20 -5.01 -6.49
CA TYR A 124 0.15 -4.51 -6.23
C TYR A 124 1.05 -5.69 -5.82
N GLY A 125 1.88 -6.12 -6.77
CA GLY A 125 2.98 -7.05 -6.55
C GLY A 125 4.13 -6.41 -5.77
N HIS A 126 4.76 -7.23 -4.93
CA HIS A 126 5.99 -6.97 -4.20
C HIS A 126 7.08 -6.31 -5.05
N HIS A 127 7.61 -5.17 -4.61
CA HIS A 127 8.95 -4.73 -4.97
C HIS A 127 9.86 -4.87 -3.76
N GLY A 128 10.49 -6.04 -3.64
CA GLY A 128 11.77 -6.16 -2.97
C GLY A 128 12.89 -5.78 -3.94
N GLY A 129 13.90 -5.04 -3.47
CA GLY A 129 15.17 -4.94 -4.18
C GLY A 129 15.95 -3.63 -4.00
N HIS A 130 17.04 -3.76 -3.25
CA HIS A 130 18.35 -3.10 -3.41
C HIS A 130 18.63 -1.72 -2.77
N HIS A 131 19.40 -1.81 -1.67
CA HIS A 131 20.68 -1.14 -1.38
C HIS A 131 20.93 0.24 -2.01
N TYR A 132 21.14 1.25 -1.16
CA TYR A 132 22.49 1.74 -0.79
C TYR A 132 22.47 2.16 0.68
#